data_AF-A0A7J4RUY8-F1
#
_entry.id   AF-A0A7J4RUY8-F1
#
_cell.length_a   1.000
_cell.length_b   1.000
_cell.length_c   1.000
_cell.angle_alpha   90.00
_cell.angle_beta   90.00
_cell.angle_gamma   90.00
#
_symmetry.space_group_name_H-M   'P 1'
#
loop_
_entity.id
_entity.type
_entity.pdbx_description
1 polymer ?
#
loop_
_entity_poly.entity_id
_entity_poly.type
_entity_poly.pdbx_seq_one_letter_code
_entity_poly.pdbx_strand_id
1 'polypeptide(L)'
;EAEPRPGLTLQTHAMNILYTELVRILGPSHQFQPRGATLLLVGLYGQGKTTTTAKLAEWYRKKHGLRVAVIEADVHRPGAYAQLSQLLEDTTIKVYGEPENKDAAQIVRNGLAECAAADLVIVDTAGRHQLDEELVEELENIASLTRATERWLVIDAQVGQAAGPVAASFHQLAGVTGIVVTKLDGTARGGGALSA
;
A
#
# COMPACT_ATOMS: atom_id res chain seq x y z
N GLU A 1 -15.11 -33.92 -5.40
CA GLU A 1 -15.89 -33.34 -6.53
C GLU A 1 -17.24 -32.90 -6.01
N ALA A 2 -17.66 -31.67 -6.30
CA ALA A 2 -18.98 -31.20 -5.92
C ALA A 2 -19.97 -31.60 -7.01
N GLU A 3 -20.96 -32.45 -6.69
CA GLU A 3 -22.01 -32.81 -7.65
C GLU A 3 -22.80 -31.57 -8.09
N PRO A 4 -23.19 -31.49 -9.38
CA PRO A 4 -23.98 -30.37 -9.89
C PRO A 4 -25.33 -30.30 -9.19
N ARG A 5 -25.68 -29.11 -8.68
CA ARG A 5 -26.99 -28.88 -8.06
C ARG A 5 -28.10 -29.09 -9.12
N PRO A 6 -29.26 -29.67 -8.75
CA PRO A 6 -30.36 -29.89 -9.67
C PRO A 6 -30.78 -28.59 -10.37
N GLY A 7 -30.91 -28.62 -11.70
CA GLY A 7 -31.35 -27.47 -12.51
C GLY A 7 -30.24 -26.56 -13.04
N LEU A 8 -28.96 -26.83 -12.77
CA LEU A 8 -27.84 -26.11 -13.38
C LEU A 8 -27.33 -26.80 -14.65
N THR A 9 -27.00 -26.02 -15.67
CA THR A 9 -26.26 -26.54 -16.83
C THR A 9 -24.83 -26.89 -16.42
N LEU A 10 -24.19 -27.83 -17.14
CA LEU A 10 -22.78 -28.19 -16.93
C LEU A 10 -21.85 -26.96 -17.05
N GLN A 11 -22.15 -26.04 -17.97
CA GLN A 11 -21.39 -24.79 -18.14
C GLN A 11 -21.48 -23.89 -16.90
N THR A 12 -22.69 -23.73 -16.34
CA THR A 12 -22.89 -22.93 -15.12
C THR A 12 -22.21 -23.58 -13.91
N HIS A 13 -22.26 -24.91 -13.81
CA HIS A 13 -21.57 -25.65 -12.75
C HIS A 13 -20.05 -25.46 -12.81
N ALA A 14 -19.45 -25.61 -13.99
CA ALA A 14 -18.03 -25.37 -14.21
C ALA A 14 -17.64 -23.91 -13.89
N MET A 15 -18.43 -22.94 -14.32
CA MET A 15 -18.22 -21.52 -14.02
C MET A 15 -18.21 -21.25 -12.51
N ASN A 16 -19.16 -21.83 -11.77
CA ASN A 16 -19.26 -21.66 -10.32
C ASN A 16 -18.05 -22.24 -9.60
N ILE A 17 -17.55 -23.40 -10.04
CA ILE A 17 -16.33 -24.00 -9.48
C ILE A 17 -15.13 -23.08 -9.73
N LEU A 18 -14.94 -22.63 -10.98
CA LEU A 18 -13.85 -21.73 -11.35
C LEU A 18 -13.89 -20.43 -10.54
N TYR A 19 -15.07 -19.81 -10.43
CA TYR A 19 -15.25 -18.61 -9.63
C TYR A 19 -14.91 -18.85 -8.15
N THR A 20 -15.38 -19.96 -7.58
CA THR A 20 -15.12 -20.30 -6.18
C THR A 20 -13.62 -20.49 -5.91
N GLU A 21 -12.91 -21.20 -6.79
CA GLU A 21 -11.46 -21.38 -6.65
C GLU A 21 -10.70 -20.06 -6.83
N LEU A 22 -11.13 -19.18 -7.75
CA LEU A 22 -10.54 -17.84 -7.90
C LEU A 22 -10.73 -16.99 -6.64
N VAL A 23 -11.93 -16.99 -6.05
CA VAL A 23 -12.21 -16.30 -4.78
C VAL A 23 -11.38 -16.89 -3.65
N ARG A 24 -11.21 -18.21 -3.63
CA ARG A 24 -10.39 -18.89 -2.62
C ARG A 24 -8.91 -18.50 -2.73
N ILE A 25 -8.38 -18.39 -3.95
CA ILE A 25 -6.99 -17.96 -4.19
C ILE A 25 -6.78 -16.51 -3.76
N LEU A 26 -7.76 -15.63 -3.97
CA LEU A 26 -7.72 -14.23 -3.53
C LEU A 26 -7.70 -14.07 -2.00
N GLY A 27 -8.09 -15.11 -1.26
CA GLY A 27 -8.11 -15.10 0.19
C GLY A 27 -9.32 -14.40 0.80
N PRO A 28 -9.43 -14.43 2.13
CA PRO A 28 -10.53 -13.80 2.86
C PRO A 28 -10.42 -12.26 2.80
N SER A 29 -11.55 -11.59 2.99
CA SER A 29 -11.57 -10.13 3.10
C SER A 29 -10.72 -9.66 4.30
N HIS A 30 -9.76 -8.77 4.05
CA HIS A 30 -9.02 -8.09 5.11
C HIS A 30 -9.89 -6.97 5.72
N GLN A 31 -10.10 -6.99 7.03
CA GLN A 31 -10.86 -5.95 7.74
C GLN A 31 -9.91 -4.93 8.35
N PHE A 32 -9.72 -3.79 7.67
CA PHE A 32 -8.95 -2.67 8.21
C PHE A 32 -9.84 -1.70 8.99
N GLN A 33 -9.39 -1.31 10.19
CA GLN A 33 -10.01 -0.29 11.02
C GLN A 33 -9.23 1.04 10.90
N PRO A 34 -9.68 1.99 10.06
CA PRO A 34 -8.88 3.16 9.72
C PRO A 34 -8.82 4.25 10.79
N ARG A 35 -9.75 4.28 11.76
CA ARG A 35 -9.78 5.33 12.79
C ARG A 35 -8.77 5.03 13.90
N GLY A 36 -7.89 5.97 14.20
CA GLY A 36 -6.76 5.80 15.11
C GLY A 36 -5.61 5.00 14.51
N ALA A 37 -5.64 4.73 13.20
CA ALA A 37 -4.65 3.92 12.52
C ALA A 37 -3.51 4.78 11.94
N THR A 38 -2.33 4.18 11.91
CA THR A 38 -1.22 4.61 11.06
C THR A 38 -1.00 3.54 10.00
N LEU A 39 -1.07 3.94 8.75
CA LEU A 39 -0.84 3.10 7.58
C LEU A 39 0.53 3.43 6.98
N LEU A 40 1.44 2.46 6.94
CA LEU A 40 2.73 2.60 6.29
C LEU A 40 2.68 1.98 4.89
N LEU A 41 2.99 2.75 3.85
CA LEU A 41 3.10 2.24 2.49
C LEU A 41 4.55 1.95 2.15
N VAL A 42 4.82 0.72 1.72
CA VAL A 42 6.16 0.24 1.36
C VAL A 42 6.15 -0.36 -0.04
N GLY A 43 7.32 -0.53 -0.65
CA GLY A 43 7.44 -1.18 -1.95
C GLY A 43 8.54 -0.61 -2.81
N LEU A 44 8.79 -1.24 -3.96
CA LEU A 44 9.86 -0.85 -4.87
C LEU A 44 9.62 0.53 -5.51
N TYR A 45 10.67 1.11 -6.08
CA TYR A 45 10.55 2.33 -6.88
C TYR A 45 9.60 2.14 -8.08
N GLY A 46 8.86 3.18 -8.46
CA GLY A 46 8.01 3.16 -9.65
C GLY A 46 6.73 2.33 -9.57
N GLN A 47 6.41 1.75 -8.40
CA GLN A 47 5.20 0.94 -8.20
C GLN A 47 3.93 1.76 -7.89
N GLY A 48 4.05 3.09 -7.81
CA GLY A 48 2.90 3.97 -7.62
C GLY A 48 2.51 4.22 -6.15
N LYS A 49 3.47 4.15 -5.21
CA LYS A 49 3.24 4.43 -3.78
C LYS A 49 2.62 5.81 -3.52
N THR A 50 3.29 6.89 -3.91
CA THR A 50 2.79 8.28 -3.75
C THR A 50 1.41 8.53 -4.35
N THR A 51 1.13 8.00 -5.54
CA THR A 51 -0.20 8.10 -6.15
C THR A 51 -1.24 7.30 -5.36
N THR A 52 -0.84 6.13 -4.84
CA THR A 52 -1.68 5.30 -3.96
C THR A 52 -1.95 6.00 -2.63
N THR A 53 -0.95 6.65 -2.02
CA THR A 53 -1.09 7.49 -0.82
C THR A 53 -2.17 8.53 -1.02
N ALA A 54 -2.08 9.33 -2.08
CA ALA A 54 -3.06 10.37 -2.37
C ALA A 54 -4.47 9.80 -2.59
N LYS A 55 -4.58 8.71 -3.38
CA LYS A 55 -5.87 8.04 -3.65
C LYS A 55 -6.50 7.46 -2.39
N LEU A 56 -5.74 6.79 -1.54
CA LEU A 56 -6.22 6.22 -0.29
C LEU A 56 -6.65 7.33 0.67
N ALA A 57 -5.84 8.36 0.83
CA ALA A 57 -6.15 9.48 1.70
C ALA A 57 -7.48 10.13 1.31
N GLU A 58 -7.65 10.38 0.01
CA GLU A 58 -8.86 10.95 -0.54
C GLU A 58 -10.08 10.03 -0.43
N TRP A 59 -9.89 8.72 -0.64
CA TRP A 59 -10.94 7.72 -0.52
C TRP A 59 -11.46 7.64 0.92
N TYR A 60 -10.56 7.56 1.92
CA TYR A 60 -10.95 7.54 3.33
C TYR A 60 -11.62 8.85 3.77
N ARG A 61 -11.12 10.01 3.30
CA ARG A 61 -11.78 11.29 3.54
C ARG A 61 -13.21 11.31 3.00
N LYS A 62 -13.38 10.99 1.71
CA LYS A 62 -14.69 11.11 1.02
C LYS A 62 -15.69 10.02 1.41
N LYS A 63 -15.25 8.78 1.52
CA LYS A 63 -16.14 7.63 1.76
C LYS A 63 -16.40 7.38 3.24
N HIS A 64 -15.43 7.68 4.10
CA HIS A 64 -15.53 7.40 5.53
C HIS A 64 -15.57 8.66 6.41
N GLY A 65 -15.45 9.86 5.82
CA GLY A 65 -15.52 11.12 6.56
C GLY A 65 -14.37 11.31 7.55
N LEU A 66 -13.24 10.64 7.34
CA LEU A 66 -12.09 10.69 8.25
C LEU A 66 -11.27 11.97 8.01
N ARG A 67 -10.73 12.53 9.09
CA ARG A 67 -9.65 13.51 9.02
C ARG A 67 -8.37 12.78 8.71
N VAL A 68 -7.91 12.85 7.47
CA VAL A 68 -6.70 12.15 7.03
C VAL A 68 -5.53 13.13 6.99
N ALA A 69 -4.36 12.65 7.40
CA ALA A 69 -3.08 13.31 7.14
C ALA A 69 -2.13 12.33 6.45
N VAL A 70 -1.23 12.87 5.63
CA VAL A 70 -0.19 12.10 4.95
C VAL A 70 1.19 12.64 5.30
N ILE A 71 2.16 11.75 5.46
CA ILE A 71 3.56 12.06 5.74
C ILE A 71 4.38 11.56 4.56
N GLU A 72 5.09 12.47 3.88
CA GLU A 72 6.06 12.13 2.84
C GLU A 72 7.42 11.89 3.47
N ALA A 73 7.91 10.66 3.38
CA ALA A 73 9.21 10.23 3.88
C ALA A 73 10.16 9.78 2.77
N ASP A 74 9.83 10.00 1.49
CA ASP A 74 10.77 9.77 0.37
C ASP A 74 11.76 10.94 0.25
N VAL A 75 12.89 10.82 0.95
CA VAL A 75 13.98 11.82 0.95
C VAL A 75 14.92 11.71 -0.25
N HIS A 76 14.80 10.61 -1.02
CA HIS A 76 15.70 10.26 -2.11
C HIS A 76 15.20 10.79 -3.46
N ARG A 77 13.87 10.83 -3.67
CA ARG A 77 13.29 11.30 -4.92
C ARG A 77 13.16 12.83 -4.92
N PRO A 78 13.80 13.53 -5.87
CA PRO A 78 13.61 14.98 -6.00
C PRO A 78 12.15 15.34 -6.26
N GLY A 79 11.62 16.32 -5.53
CA GLY A 79 10.25 16.81 -5.71
C GLY A 79 9.17 15.87 -5.18
N ALA A 80 9.51 14.81 -4.42
CA ALA A 80 8.56 13.85 -3.88
C ALA A 80 7.46 14.52 -3.03
N TYR A 81 7.87 15.39 -2.09
CA TYR A 81 6.96 16.20 -1.29
C TYR A 81 6.09 17.14 -2.14
N ALA A 82 6.68 17.82 -3.12
CA ALA A 82 5.95 18.73 -4.00
C ALA A 82 4.91 17.97 -4.85
N GLN A 83 5.26 16.77 -5.34
CA GLN A 83 4.35 15.90 -6.08
C GLN A 83 3.17 15.47 -5.20
N LEU A 84 3.42 14.98 -3.98
CA LEU A 84 2.33 14.55 -3.09
C LEU A 84 1.45 15.74 -2.68
N SER A 85 2.06 16.90 -2.42
CA SER A 85 1.35 18.14 -2.10
C SER A 85 0.44 18.56 -3.26
N GLN A 86 0.95 18.54 -4.49
CA GLN A 86 0.16 18.87 -5.68
C GLN A 86 -1.00 17.89 -5.89
N LEU A 87 -0.79 16.59 -5.70
CA LEU A 87 -1.85 15.58 -5.83
C LEU A 87 -3.01 15.79 -4.85
N LEU A 88 -2.77 16.52 -3.76
CA LEU A 88 -3.72 16.76 -2.67
C LEU A 88 -4.08 18.24 -2.49
N GLU A 89 -3.66 19.13 -3.40
CA GLU A 89 -3.77 20.59 -3.25
C GLU A 89 -5.23 21.07 -3.14
N ASP A 90 -6.14 20.46 -3.88
CA ASP A 90 -7.58 20.76 -3.87
C ASP A 90 -8.33 20.05 -2.73
N THR A 91 -7.60 19.49 -1.76
CA THR A 91 -8.17 18.74 -0.64
C THR A 91 -7.86 19.42 0.69
N THR A 92 -8.57 18.99 1.72
CA THR A 92 -8.35 19.43 3.10
C THR A 92 -7.36 18.53 3.85
N ILE A 93 -6.66 17.65 3.13
CA ILE A 93 -5.77 16.64 3.70
C ILE A 93 -4.44 17.31 4.03
N LYS A 94 -3.99 17.21 5.28
CA LYS A 94 -2.67 17.74 5.68
C LYS A 94 -1.59 16.88 5.04
N VAL A 95 -0.71 17.49 4.27
CA VAL A 95 0.53 16.87 3.77
C VAL A 95 1.67 17.39 4.63
N TYR A 96 2.40 16.47 5.26
CA TYR A 96 3.58 16.77 6.05
C TYR A 96 4.83 16.22 5.35
N GLY A 97 5.92 16.98 5.40
CA GLY A 97 7.23 16.57 4.93
C GLY A 97 8.23 17.69 5.17
N GLU A 98 9.52 17.35 5.14
CA GLU A 98 10.62 18.30 5.35
C GLU A 98 11.56 18.23 4.12
N PRO A 99 11.33 19.03 3.06
CA PRO A 99 12.04 18.88 1.79
C PRO A 99 13.57 18.96 1.86
N GLU A 100 14.08 19.72 2.83
CA GLU A 100 15.52 19.91 3.06
C GLU A 100 16.12 18.89 4.03
N ASN A 101 15.28 18.09 4.71
CA ASN A 101 15.74 17.06 5.62
C ASN A 101 15.97 15.74 4.84
N LYS A 102 17.10 15.08 5.13
CA LYS A 102 17.49 13.79 4.53
C LYS A 102 17.36 12.61 5.48
N ASP A 103 16.94 12.84 6.72
CA ASP A 103 16.66 11.78 7.69
C ASP A 103 15.17 11.43 7.66
N ALA A 104 14.81 10.38 6.93
CA ALA A 104 13.43 9.95 6.79
C ALA A 104 12.82 9.55 8.16
N ALA A 105 13.58 8.92 9.05
CA ALA A 105 13.10 8.53 10.37
C ALA A 105 12.76 9.74 11.25
N GLN A 106 13.54 10.83 11.15
CA GLN A 106 13.25 12.09 11.80
C GLN A 106 11.97 12.73 11.24
N ILE A 107 11.82 12.78 9.91
CA ILE A 107 10.62 13.31 9.26
C ILE A 107 9.37 12.56 9.71
N VAL A 108 9.43 11.21 9.74
CA VAL A 108 8.31 10.41 10.22
C VAL A 108 8.00 10.70 11.69
N ARG A 109 9.02 10.81 12.55
CA ARG A 109 8.82 11.12 13.98
C ARG A 109 8.11 12.46 14.18
N ASN A 110 8.60 13.50 13.50
CA ASN A 110 8.03 14.84 13.60
C ASN A 110 6.62 14.88 12.99
N GLY A 111 6.44 14.23 11.84
CA GLY A 111 5.16 14.12 11.15
C GLY A 111 4.08 13.43 12.00
N LEU A 112 4.43 12.35 12.70
CA LEU A 112 3.49 11.67 13.60
C LEU A 112 3.01 12.57 14.73
N ALA A 113 3.90 13.41 15.28
CA ALA A 113 3.51 14.40 16.29
C ALA A 113 2.61 15.50 15.68
N GLU A 114 2.98 16.01 14.51
CA GLU A 114 2.26 17.05 13.78
C GLU A 114 0.88 16.60 13.25
N CYS A 115 0.72 15.31 13.01
CA CYS A 115 -0.48 14.71 12.45
C CYS A 115 -1.32 13.96 13.51
N ALA A 116 -0.98 14.05 14.80
CA ALA A 116 -1.61 13.31 15.89
C ALA A 116 -3.13 13.56 16.05
N ALA A 117 -3.64 14.68 15.54
CA ALA A 117 -5.07 15.00 15.56
C ALA A 117 -5.88 14.32 14.43
N ALA A 118 -5.22 13.71 13.45
CA ALA A 118 -5.87 12.99 12.35
C ALA A 118 -6.50 11.69 12.84
N ASP A 119 -7.59 11.29 12.21
CA ASP A 119 -8.21 9.99 12.44
C ASP A 119 -7.44 8.87 11.71
N LEU A 120 -6.74 9.19 10.62
CA LEU A 120 -5.89 8.25 9.87
C LEU A 120 -4.63 8.98 9.43
N VAL A 121 -3.46 8.40 9.70
CA VAL A 121 -2.18 8.87 9.18
C VAL A 121 -1.65 7.88 8.15
N ILE A 122 -1.30 8.35 6.96
CA ILE A 122 -0.67 7.52 5.92
C ILE A 122 0.77 7.99 5.70
N VAL A 123 1.74 7.08 5.80
CA VAL A 123 3.16 7.36 5.59
C VAL A 123 3.58 6.79 4.23
N ASP A 124 4.04 7.66 3.32
CA ASP A 124 4.63 7.27 2.04
C ASP A 124 6.15 7.21 2.17
N THR A 125 6.73 6.02 2.03
CA THR A 125 8.19 5.84 2.12
C THR A 125 8.85 5.90 0.76
N ALA A 126 10.18 6.09 0.77
CA ALA A 126 10.99 5.87 -0.41
C ALA A 126 10.78 4.47 -1.01
N GLY A 127 11.01 4.38 -2.32
CA GLY A 127 11.07 3.09 -3.00
C GLY A 127 12.40 2.40 -2.79
N ARG A 128 12.37 1.18 -2.23
CA ARG A 128 13.58 0.36 -2.14
C ARG A 128 14.01 -0.19 -3.50
N HIS A 129 15.31 -0.24 -3.76
CA HIS A 129 15.90 -1.12 -4.76
C HIS A 129 16.38 -2.40 -4.08
N GLN A 130 16.18 -3.58 -4.67
CA GLN A 130 16.46 -4.88 -4.02
C GLN A 130 17.91 -5.09 -3.54
N LEU A 131 18.84 -4.24 -3.98
CA LEU A 131 20.28 -4.36 -3.75
C LEU A 131 20.84 -3.34 -2.73
N ASP A 132 19.99 -2.51 -2.15
CA ASP A 132 20.44 -1.40 -1.29
C ASP A 132 20.22 -1.74 0.19
N GLU A 133 21.31 -1.90 0.94
CA GLU A 133 21.31 -2.23 2.37
C GLU A 133 20.95 -1.01 3.25
N GLU A 134 21.34 0.20 2.85
CA GLU A 134 21.03 1.42 3.61
C GLU A 134 19.51 1.68 3.62
N LEU A 135 18.85 1.45 2.49
CA LEU A 135 17.40 1.54 2.38
C LEU A 135 16.65 0.44 3.16
N VAL A 136 17.31 -0.67 3.49
CA VAL A 136 16.73 -1.70 4.36
C VAL A 136 16.70 -1.21 5.81
N GLU A 137 17.84 -0.75 6.32
CA GLU A 137 17.94 -0.27 7.70
C GLU A 137 17.01 0.93 7.93
N GLU A 138 16.94 1.86 6.97
CA GLU A 138 16.01 2.98 7.03
C GLU A 138 14.55 2.50 7.13
N LEU A 139 14.15 1.53 6.29
CA LEU A 139 12.79 1.00 6.31
C LEU A 139 12.46 0.28 7.62
N GLU A 140 13.37 -0.53 8.15
CA GLU A 140 13.19 -1.21 9.45
C GLU A 140 13.03 -0.19 10.59
N ASN A 141 13.84 0.87 10.58
CA ASN A 141 13.76 1.96 11.53
C ASN A 141 12.41 2.69 11.45
N ILE A 142 11.96 3.04 10.23
CA ILE A 142 10.65 3.67 10.01
C ILE A 142 9.50 2.75 10.44
N ALA A 143 9.56 1.47 10.06
CA ALA A 143 8.53 0.49 10.42
C ALA A 143 8.40 0.33 11.94
N SER A 144 9.53 0.29 12.66
CA SER A 144 9.55 0.24 14.12
C SER A 144 9.04 1.54 14.76
N LEU A 145 9.46 2.69 14.23
CA LEU A 145 9.12 4.02 14.76
C LEU A 145 7.64 4.36 14.58
N THR A 146 7.07 4.02 13.42
CA THR A 146 5.66 4.33 13.11
C THR A 146 4.67 3.58 13.97
N ARG A 147 5.05 2.41 14.50
CA ARG A 147 4.12 1.46 15.16
C ARG A 147 2.85 1.28 14.34
N ALA A 148 2.99 1.24 13.02
CA ALA A 148 1.88 1.25 12.09
C ALA A 148 0.97 0.03 12.33
N THR A 149 -0.33 0.28 12.46
CA THR A 149 -1.35 -0.78 12.62
C THR A 149 -1.49 -1.58 11.34
N GLU A 150 -1.24 -0.95 10.18
CA GLU A 150 -1.21 -1.59 8.88
C GLU A 150 0.05 -1.18 8.12
N ARG A 151 0.61 -2.15 7.40
CA ARG A 151 1.82 -1.98 6.59
C ARG A 151 1.53 -2.58 5.23
N TRP A 152 1.26 -1.76 4.23
CA TRP A 152 0.82 -2.23 2.93
C TRP A 152 1.93 -2.14 1.89
N LEU A 153 2.15 -3.25 1.20
CA LEU A 153 3.06 -3.33 0.08
C LEU A 153 2.36 -2.90 -1.20
N VAL A 154 2.90 -1.89 -1.87
CA VAL A 154 2.43 -1.46 -3.19
C VAL A 154 3.28 -2.12 -4.27
N ILE A 155 2.63 -2.89 -5.14
CA ILE A 155 3.24 -3.56 -6.30
C ILE A 155 2.48 -3.23 -7.58
N ASP A 156 3.19 -3.16 -8.69
CA ASP A 156 2.60 -3.05 -10.03
C ASP A 156 2.12 -4.43 -10.50
N ALA A 157 0.95 -4.49 -11.13
CA ALA A 157 0.42 -5.69 -11.76
C ALA A 157 1.39 -6.33 -12.79
N GLN A 158 2.33 -5.57 -13.36
CA GLN A 158 3.35 -6.05 -14.30
C GLN A 158 4.48 -6.85 -13.64
N VAL A 159 4.64 -6.82 -12.30
CA VAL A 159 5.71 -7.55 -11.59
C VAL A 159 5.66 -9.06 -11.86
N GLY A 160 4.49 -9.59 -12.24
CA GLY A 160 4.39 -10.98 -12.68
C GLY A 160 4.71 -11.96 -11.55
N GLN A 161 5.42 -13.04 -11.88
CA GLN A 161 5.77 -14.10 -10.92
C GLN A 161 6.78 -13.65 -9.84
N ALA A 162 7.41 -12.49 -10.00
CA ALA A 162 8.31 -11.94 -8.98
C ALA A 162 7.55 -11.36 -7.77
N ALA A 163 6.21 -11.30 -7.81
CA ALA A 163 5.41 -10.70 -6.74
C ALA A 163 5.57 -11.43 -5.41
N GLY A 164 5.49 -12.76 -5.41
CA GLY A 164 5.63 -13.58 -4.21
C GLY A 164 6.96 -13.38 -3.49
N PRO A 165 8.13 -13.53 -4.17
CA PRO A 165 9.42 -13.26 -3.54
C PRO A 165 9.58 -11.82 -3.02
N VAL A 166 9.05 -10.82 -3.74
CA VAL A 166 9.06 -9.42 -3.29
C VAL A 166 8.22 -9.25 -2.03
N ALA A 167 6.99 -9.78 -2.02
CA ALA A 167 6.10 -9.72 -0.87
C ALA A 167 6.70 -10.41 0.36
N ALA A 168 7.28 -11.60 0.18
CA ALA A 168 7.97 -12.32 1.24
C ALA A 168 9.14 -11.49 1.84
N SER A 169 9.95 -10.84 1.00
CA SER A 169 11.04 -9.99 1.47
C SER A 169 10.54 -8.78 2.27
N PHE A 170 9.53 -8.05 1.78
CA PHE A 170 8.98 -6.92 2.53
C PHE A 170 8.23 -7.36 3.79
N HIS A 171 7.62 -8.55 3.79
CA HIS A 171 7.02 -9.11 4.99
C HIS A 171 8.08 -9.40 6.07
N GLN A 172 9.25 -9.93 5.69
CA GLN A 172 10.34 -10.16 6.64
C GLN A 172 10.91 -8.86 7.21
N LEU A 173 11.11 -7.84 6.37
CA LEU A 173 11.73 -6.58 6.78
C LEU A 173 10.76 -5.67 7.55
N ALA A 174 9.57 -5.47 6.99
CA ALA A 174 8.63 -4.46 7.47
C ALA A 174 7.35 -5.09 8.03
N GLY A 175 7.17 -6.40 8.06
CA GLY A 175 5.96 -7.05 8.58
C GLY A 175 4.69 -6.65 7.84
N VAL A 176 4.74 -6.62 6.50
CA VAL A 176 3.61 -6.31 5.62
C VAL A 176 2.37 -7.11 5.99
N THR A 177 1.23 -6.41 6.10
CA THR A 177 -0.09 -6.93 6.47
C THR A 177 -1.10 -6.90 5.33
N GLY A 178 -0.80 -6.21 4.23
CA GLY A 178 -1.69 -6.09 3.08
C GLY A 178 -0.95 -5.71 1.81
N ILE A 179 -1.61 -5.89 0.67
CA ILE A 179 -1.02 -5.63 -0.65
C ILE A 179 -1.96 -4.73 -1.45
N VAL A 180 -1.38 -3.72 -2.09
CA VAL A 180 -2.05 -2.87 -3.08
C VAL A 180 -1.44 -3.17 -4.45
N VAL A 181 -2.30 -3.59 -5.38
CA VAL A 181 -1.91 -3.86 -6.77
C VAL A 181 -2.27 -2.65 -7.62
N THR A 182 -1.26 -2.02 -8.22
CA THR A 182 -1.41 -0.84 -9.09
C THR A 182 -1.32 -1.21 -10.57
N LYS A 183 -1.64 -0.25 -11.46
CA LYS A 183 -1.55 -0.37 -12.93
C LYS A 183 -2.25 -1.62 -13.51
N LEU A 184 -3.34 -2.04 -12.89
CA LEU A 184 -4.15 -3.18 -13.35
C LEU A 184 -4.72 -2.98 -14.77
N ASP A 185 -4.88 -1.73 -15.19
CA ASP A 185 -5.27 -1.32 -16.54
C ASP A 185 -4.15 -1.53 -17.59
N GLY A 186 -2.89 -1.65 -17.15
CA GLY A 186 -1.72 -1.72 -18.02
C GLY A 186 -1.25 -3.12 -18.40
N THR A 187 -1.94 -4.20 -18.00
CA THR A 187 -1.53 -5.58 -18.31
C THR A 187 -2.71 -6.52 -18.56
N ALA A 188 -2.56 -7.39 -19.56
CA ALA A 188 -3.52 -8.47 -19.85
C ALA A 188 -3.37 -9.69 -18.91
N ARG A 189 -2.31 -9.72 -18.08
CA ARG A 189 -1.94 -10.88 -17.23
C ARG A 189 -1.75 -10.43 -15.78
N GLY A 190 -2.85 -10.12 -15.08
CA GLY A 190 -2.84 -9.76 -13.65
C GLY A 190 -2.51 -10.90 -12.68
N GLY A 191 -2.33 -12.13 -13.18
CA GLY A 191 -2.13 -13.33 -12.33
C GLY A 191 -0.86 -13.32 -11.50
N GLY A 192 0.16 -12.54 -11.87
CA GLY A 192 1.36 -12.37 -11.04
C GLY A 192 1.10 -11.69 -9.72
N ALA A 193 0.22 -10.68 -9.70
CA ALA A 193 -0.16 -9.98 -8.48
C ALA A 193 -0.98 -10.85 -7.51
N LEU A 194 -1.61 -11.92 -8.00
CA LEU A 194 -2.31 -12.91 -7.16
C LEU A 194 -1.35 -13.87 -6.45
N SER A 195 -0.08 -13.91 -6.86
CA SER A 195 0.95 -14.74 -6.22
C SER A 195 1.69 -14.02 -5.10
N ALA A 196 1.35 -12.76 -4.87
CA ALA A 196 1.95 -11.88 -3.86
C ALA A 196 1.38 -12.16 -2.46
#